data_AF-R4ZC74-F1
#
_entry.id   AF-R4ZC74-F1
#
_cell.length_a   1.000
_cell.length_b   1.000
_cell.length_c   1.000
_cell.angle_alpha   90.00
_cell.angle_beta   90.00
_cell.angle_gamma   90.00
#
_symmetry.space_group_name_H-M   'P 1'
#
loop_
_entity.id
_entity.type
_entity.pdbx_description
1 polymer ?
#
loop_
_entity_poly.entity_id
_entity_poly.type
_entity_poly.pdbx_seq_one_letter_code
_entity_poly.pdbx_strand_id
1 'polypeptide(L)'
;DCPTPMGVKGRKELPDSKEVVKKVLLRRKFIPDPQGTNLMFAFFAQHFTHQFFKTDFERGPAFTKGKNHGVDLSHIYGESLERQHKLRLFKDGKMKYQMINGEMY
;
A
#
# COMPACT_ATOMS: atom_id res chain seq x y z
N ASP A 1 -12.93 -3.15 28.86
CA ASP A 1 -12.07 -3.16 30.07
C ASP A 1 -11.45 -4.54 30.31
N CYS A 2 -10.55 -4.95 29.42
CA CYS A 2 -9.83 -6.21 29.61
C CYS A 2 -8.63 -6.01 30.56
N PRO A 3 -8.24 -7.02 31.35
CA PRO A 3 -7.15 -6.91 32.32
C PRO A 3 -5.75 -6.87 31.67
N THR A 4 -5.63 -7.26 30.41
CA THR A 4 -4.40 -7.15 29.60
C THR A 4 -4.72 -6.67 28.19
N PRO A 5 -3.73 -6.16 27.42
CA PRO A 5 -3.94 -5.73 26.04
C PRO A 5 -4.49 -6.84 25.11
N MET A 6 -4.31 -8.12 25.46
CA MET A 6 -4.72 -9.28 24.66
C MET A 6 -5.92 -10.04 25.27
N GLY A 7 -6.69 -9.40 26.15
CA GLY A 7 -7.79 -10.05 26.87
C GLY A 7 -7.36 -10.41 28.29
N VAL A 8 -7.22 -11.71 28.60
CA VAL A 8 -6.98 -12.20 29.98
C VAL A 8 -5.60 -12.84 30.20
N LYS A 9 -4.82 -13.08 29.14
CA LYS A 9 -3.51 -13.72 29.23
C LYS A 9 -2.41 -12.75 28.82
N GLY A 10 -1.23 -12.95 29.40
CA GLY A 10 -0.02 -12.18 29.09
C GLY A 10 0.34 -11.18 30.17
N ARG A 11 1.39 -10.40 29.90
CA ARG A 11 1.82 -9.32 30.79
C ARG A 11 0.88 -8.11 30.63
N LYS A 12 0.91 -7.20 31.61
CA LYS A 12 0.11 -5.97 31.59
C LYS A 12 0.46 -5.04 30.42
N GLU A 13 1.71 -5.08 29.96
CA GLU A 13 2.19 -4.32 28.81
C GLU A 13 2.71 -5.28 27.74
N LEU A 14 2.51 -4.90 26.48
CA LEU A 14 3.12 -5.59 25.36
C LEU A 14 4.64 -5.32 25.33
N PRO A 15 5.43 -6.20 24.71
CA PRO A 15 6.84 -5.90 24.45
C PRO A 15 7.01 -4.60 23.66
N ASP A 16 8.07 -3.86 23.96
CA ASP A 16 8.43 -2.67 23.19
C ASP A 16 8.60 -3.02 21.70
N SER A 17 7.87 -2.30 20.84
CA SER A 17 7.80 -2.61 19.41
C SER A 17 9.16 -2.46 18.72
N LYS A 18 9.98 -1.51 19.16
CA LYS A 18 11.33 -1.29 18.62
C LYS A 18 12.27 -2.44 18.99
N GLU A 19 12.19 -2.97 20.21
CA GLU A 19 12.95 -4.14 20.62
C GLU A 19 12.52 -5.40 19.88
N VAL A 20 11.22 -5.61 19.63
CA VAL A 20 10.74 -6.70 18.77
C VAL A 20 11.35 -6.60 17.38
N VAL A 21 11.27 -5.43 16.73
CA VAL A 21 11.84 -5.23 15.39
C VAL A 21 13.34 -5.53 15.36
N LYS A 22 14.11 -4.97 16.30
CA LYS A 22 15.57 -5.18 16.35
C LYS A 22 15.96 -6.63 16.59
N LYS A 23 15.25 -7.33 17.48
CA LYS A 23 15.64 -8.68 17.90
C LYS A 23 15.24 -9.74 16.88
N VAL A 24 14.07 -9.62 16.25
CA VAL A 24 13.52 -10.72 15.44
C VAL A 24 13.10 -10.38 14.00
N LEU A 25 13.02 -9.10 13.60
CA LEU A 25 12.58 -8.74 12.24
C LEU A 25 13.68 -8.09 11.38
N LEU A 26 14.63 -7.40 12.00
CA LEU A 26 15.69 -6.69 11.28
C LEU A 26 16.57 -7.67 10.49
N ARG A 27 16.63 -7.49 9.17
CA ARG A 27 17.45 -8.29 8.26
C ARG A 27 18.94 -8.14 8.60
N ARG A 28 19.64 -9.25 8.88
CA ARG A 28 21.11 -9.29 9.11
C ARG A 28 21.89 -9.75 7.89
N LYS A 29 21.31 -10.68 7.13
CA LYS A 29 21.79 -11.17 5.85
C LYS A 29 20.58 -11.26 4.94
N PHE A 30 20.77 -11.03 3.64
CA PHE A 30 19.70 -11.25 2.68
C PHE A 30 19.36 -12.74 2.63
N ILE A 31 18.07 -13.05 2.73
CA ILE A 31 17.53 -14.40 2.58
C ILE A 31 16.67 -14.32 1.32
N PRO A 32 17.12 -14.89 0.18
CA PRO A 32 16.29 -14.95 -1.01
C PRO A 32 15.06 -15.81 -0.75
N ASP A 33 13.97 -15.50 -1.44
CA ASP A 33 12.79 -16.35 -1.41
C ASP A 33 13.09 -17.72 -2.06
N PRO A 34 12.92 -18.85 -1.36
CA PRO A 34 13.20 -20.17 -1.92
C PRO A 34 12.26 -20.55 -3.07
N GLN A 35 11.14 -19.85 -3.27
CA GLN A 35 10.23 -20.09 -4.41
C GLN A 35 10.66 -19.33 -5.68
N GLY A 36 11.72 -18.51 -5.61
CA GLY A 36 12.22 -17.77 -6.78
C GLY A 36 11.42 -16.50 -7.10
N THR A 37 10.66 -15.96 -6.14
CA THR A 37 9.96 -14.68 -6.31
C THR A 37 10.96 -13.56 -6.65
N ASN A 38 10.67 -12.84 -7.73
CA ASN A 38 11.52 -11.77 -8.23
C ASN A 38 10.97 -10.38 -7.89
N LEU A 39 11.70 -9.32 -8.27
CA LEU A 39 11.27 -7.94 -8.01
C LEU A 39 10.06 -7.51 -8.85
N MET A 40 9.84 -8.09 -10.02
CA MET A 40 8.65 -7.79 -10.81
C MET A 40 7.38 -8.19 -10.04
N PHE A 41 7.42 -9.34 -9.36
CA PHE A 41 6.34 -9.75 -8.46
C PHE A 41 6.19 -8.79 -7.28
N ALA A 42 7.29 -8.42 -6.61
CA ALA A 42 7.22 -7.49 -5.47
C ALA A 42 6.61 -6.14 -5.85
N PHE A 43 7.02 -5.57 -6.98
CA PHE A 43 6.45 -4.31 -7.50
C PHE A 43 5.00 -4.47 -7.95
N PHE A 44 4.64 -5.59 -8.57
CA PHE A 44 3.25 -5.88 -8.91
C PHE A 44 2.38 -5.93 -7.65
N ALA A 45 2.80 -6.68 -6.63
CA ALA A 45 2.09 -6.76 -5.36
C ALA A 45 1.93 -5.38 -4.71
N GLN A 46 2.99 -4.57 -4.70
CA GLN A 46 2.93 -3.20 -4.18
C GLN A 46 1.95 -2.34 -4.99
N HIS A 47 2.10 -2.26 -6.31
CA HIS A 47 1.24 -1.45 -7.17
C HIS A 47 -0.24 -1.86 -7.03
N PHE A 48 -0.52 -3.16 -7.16
CA PHE A 48 -1.86 -3.72 -7.09
C PHE A 48 -2.53 -3.44 -5.74
N THR A 49 -1.84 -3.68 -4.63
CA THR A 49 -2.44 -3.52 -3.29
C THR A 49 -2.70 -2.07 -2.91
N HIS A 50 -1.89 -1.14 -3.41
CA HIS A 50 -2.04 0.29 -3.11
C HIS A 50 -3.24 0.93 -3.80
N GLN A 51 -4.02 0.20 -4.60
CA GLN A 51 -5.32 0.68 -5.05
C GLN A 51 -6.40 0.61 -3.95
N PHE A 52 -6.28 -0.33 -2.99
CA PHE A 52 -7.25 -0.53 -1.91
C PHE A 52 -6.69 -0.37 -0.49
N PHE A 53 -5.38 -0.42 -0.28
CA PHE A 53 -4.75 -0.04 1.00
C PHE A 53 -4.27 1.41 0.97
N LYS A 54 -5.15 2.33 1.38
CA LYS A 54 -4.93 3.78 1.35
C LYS A 54 -5.34 4.45 2.66
N THR A 55 -4.64 4.15 3.74
CA THR A 55 -4.98 4.66 5.09
C THR A 55 -5.13 6.18 5.10
N ASP A 56 -6.22 6.65 5.71
CA ASP A 56 -6.47 8.06 5.93
C ASP A 56 -5.89 8.48 7.29
N PHE A 57 -4.62 8.88 7.28
CA PHE A 57 -3.88 9.22 8.51
C PHE A 57 -4.45 10.43 9.26
N GLU A 58 -5.22 11.31 8.61
CA GLU A 58 -5.88 12.44 9.28
C GLU A 58 -7.03 11.96 10.20
N ARG A 59 -7.73 10.90 9.79
CA ARG A 59 -8.84 10.31 10.55
C ARG A 59 -8.38 9.21 11.49
N GLY A 60 -7.26 8.55 11.17
CA GLY A 60 -6.64 7.52 11.99
C GLY A 60 -6.49 6.16 11.29
N PRO A 61 -5.85 5.18 11.95
CA PRO A 61 -5.36 3.95 11.30
C PRO A 61 -6.45 3.04 10.73
N ALA A 62 -7.70 3.20 11.17
CA ALA A 62 -8.83 2.39 10.73
C ALA A 62 -9.60 2.99 9.54
N PHE A 63 -9.20 4.15 9.01
CA PHE A 63 -9.90 4.84 7.93
C PHE A 63 -9.14 4.73 6.61
N THR A 64 -9.86 4.79 5.49
CA THR A 64 -9.29 4.69 4.13
C THR A 64 -9.77 5.83 3.23
N LYS A 65 -8.90 6.27 2.32
CA LYS A 65 -9.24 7.16 1.20
C LYS A 65 -9.78 6.38 -0.01
N GLY A 66 -9.50 5.07 -0.09
CA GLY A 66 -10.00 4.17 -1.14
C GLY A 66 -11.46 3.75 -0.91
N LYS A 67 -12.41 4.61 -1.26
CA LYS A 67 -13.85 4.46 -0.96
C LYS A 67 -14.55 3.29 -1.67
N ASN A 68 -14.00 2.76 -2.75
CA ASN A 68 -14.60 1.65 -3.50
C ASN A 68 -14.20 0.27 -2.97
N HIS A 69 -13.30 0.21 -1.97
CA HIS A 69 -12.95 -1.00 -1.21
C HIS A 69 -12.57 -2.23 -2.05
N GLY A 70 -11.86 -2.05 -3.17
CA GLY A 70 -11.46 -3.18 -4.00
C GLY A 70 -10.68 -2.82 -5.25
N VAL A 71 -10.83 -3.66 -6.27
CA VAL A 71 -10.14 -3.54 -7.55
C VAL A 71 -10.90 -2.58 -8.45
N ASP A 72 -10.64 -1.27 -8.30
CA ASP A 72 -11.28 -0.19 -9.06
C ASP A 72 -10.31 0.57 -9.98
N LEU A 73 -9.03 0.18 -9.97
CA LEU A 73 -7.95 0.83 -10.71
C LEU A 73 -7.76 2.33 -10.34
N SER A 74 -8.17 2.77 -9.16
CA SER A 74 -8.01 4.17 -8.70
C SER A 74 -6.55 4.61 -8.54
N HIS A 75 -5.61 3.68 -8.35
CA HIS A 75 -4.16 3.93 -8.46
C HIS A 75 -3.70 4.37 -9.86
N ILE A 76 -4.48 4.11 -10.91
CA ILE A 76 -4.23 4.55 -12.30
C ILE A 76 -5.14 5.73 -12.65
N TYR A 77 -6.45 5.63 -12.36
CA TYR A 77 -7.45 6.60 -12.81
C TYR A 77 -7.77 7.70 -11.79
N GLY A 78 -7.23 7.62 -10.57
CA GLY A 78 -7.51 8.53 -9.47
C GLY A 78 -8.70 8.09 -8.61
N GLU A 79 -8.72 8.56 -7.36
CA GLU A 79 -9.77 8.27 -6.37
C GLU A 79 -11.01 9.14 -6.49
N SER A 80 -10.89 10.29 -7.17
CA SER A 80 -11.99 11.23 -7.36
C SER A 80 -12.18 11.52 -8.85
N LEU A 81 -13.41 11.83 -9.24
CA LEU A 81 -13.74 12.21 -10.60
C LEU A 81 -12.94 13.45 -11.05
N GLU A 82 -12.71 14.39 -10.15
CA GLU A 82 -11.87 15.56 -10.41
C GLU A 82 -10.44 15.16 -10.78
N ARG A 83 -9.82 14.25 -10.02
CA ARG A 83 -8.48 13.73 -10.34
C ARG A 83 -8.49 12.96 -11.66
N GLN A 84 -9.50 12.12 -11.87
CA GLN A 84 -9.68 11.38 -13.13
C GLN A 84 -9.75 12.31 -14.33
N HIS A 85 -10.52 13.41 -14.24
CA HIS A 85 -10.61 14.42 -15.29
C HIS A 85 -9.27 15.10 -15.55
N LYS A 86 -8.52 15.45 -14.50
CA LYS A 86 -7.19 16.06 -14.66
C LYS A 86 -6.22 15.15 -15.41
N LEU A 87 -6.32 13.84 -15.25
CA LEU A 87 -5.46 12.84 -15.89
C LEU A 87 -5.87 12.49 -17.33
N ARG A 88 -7.14 12.66 -17.70
CA ARG A 88 -7.66 12.30 -19.03
C ARG A 88 -7.22 13.30 -20.11
N LEU A 89 -6.97 12.78 -21.31
CA LEU A 89 -6.72 13.60 -22.51
C LEU A 89 -8.02 14.17 -23.09
N PHE A 90 -9.17 13.57 -22.76
CA PHE A 90 -10.49 13.88 -23.33
C PHE A 90 -10.57 13.73 -24.85
N LYS A 91 -9.69 12.89 -25.42
CA LYS A 91 -9.68 12.52 -26.83
C LYS A 91 -9.49 11.01 -26.94
N ASP A 92 -10.28 10.36 -27.77
CA ASP A 92 -10.23 8.91 -28.04
C ASP A 92 -10.27 8.01 -26.80
N GLY A 93 -10.84 8.50 -25.68
CA GLY A 93 -10.82 7.78 -24.40
C GLY A 93 -9.45 7.67 -23.71
N LYS A 94 -8.42 8.39 -24.17
CA LYS A 94 -7.04 8.26 -23.69
C LYS A 94 -6.75 9.06 -22.41
N MET A 95 -5.67 8.66 -21.72
CA MET A 95 -5.03 9.41 -20.65
C MET A 95 -3.99 10.38 -21.23
N LYS A 96 -3.66 11.45 -20.50
CA LYS A 96 -2.52 12.31 -20.81
C LYS A 96 -1.22 11.52 -20.64
N TYR A 97 -0.24 11.86 -21.47
CA TYR A 97 1.09 11.28 -21.48
C TYR A 97 2.09 12.31 -22.00
N GLN A 98 3.38 12.03 -21.86
CA GLN A 98 4.49 12.77 -22.47
C GLN A 98 5.43 11.83 -23.21
N MET A 99 6.15 12.35 -24.20
CA MET A 99 7.16 11.60 -24.94
C MET A 99 8.54 12.01 -24.45
N ILE A 100 9.33 11.04 -23.99
CA ILE A 100 10.72 11.24 -23.55
C ILE A 100 11.59 10.23 -24.31
N ASN A 101 12.54 10.73 -25.10
CA ASN A 101 13.44 9.91 -25.93
C ASN A 101 12.71 8.91 -26.86
N GLY A 102 11.53 9.29 -27.36
CA GLY A 102 10.72 8.46 -28.25
C GLY A 102 9.77 7.49 -27.54
N GLU A 103 9.76 7.45 -26.20
CA GLU A 103 8.91 6.56 -25.39
C GLU A 103 7.84 7.34 -24.60
N MET A 104 6.71 6.68 -24.34
CA MET A 104 5.56 7.26 -23.62
C MET A 104 5.70 7.11 -22.09
N TYR A 105 5.44 8.19 -21.35
CA TYR A 105 5.39 8.22 -19.89
C TYR A 105 4.19 9.00 -19.36
#